data_AF-A0A2S8Z4V1-F1
#
_entry.id   AF-A0A2S8Z4V1-F1
#
_cell.length_a   1.000
_cell.length_b   1.000
_cell.length_c   1.000
_cell.angle_alpha   90.00
_cell.angle_beta   90.00
_cell.angle_gamma   90.00
#
_symmetry.space_group_name_H-M   'P 1'
#
loop_
_entity.id
_entity.type
_entity.pdbx_description
1 polymer ?
#
loop_
_entity_poly.entity_id
_entity_poly.type
_entity_poly.pdbx_seq_one_letter_code
_entity_poly.pdbx_strand_id
1 'polypeptide(L)'
;MTEETATEARVRVKVTRTFVRNPLIVGTVLLLVAIGFTLVGDDLSFFPFLLMLIGGWCFGFAFVNATMDMVPARNGAILHVAVAVVLGALVAFVIEFGGDLLDPFPESVRGVAVVLQLAAVPATGWIWLGLLSRVTDLFRRRDAKKRPLPVTPAWEREESGDGSIVRFPAIELRMRTLTQAIVAIVVVVGLLGVALLIALDDIVMRMGPRIALLLLGIVLGLPVYLLLTAILRRRTAQCTVAFGNDELRVRVGAELHTIPFRELELLRWRTRSDYARIEVRGAGADLSLVAGIAKPPRGFSAELPPLPRRVYRRLELAGLALEKARRDEVITFRR
;
A
#
# COMPACT_ATOMS: atom_id res chain seq x y z
N MET A 1 -31.21 11.81 -7.02
CA MET A 1 -30.32 10.66 -6.69
C MET A 1 -28.83 10.95 -6.94
N THR A 2 -28.36 12.21 -6.88
CA THR A 2 -26.97 12.56 -7.27
C THR A 2 -26.15 13.27 -6.19
N GLU A 3 -26.75 13.74 -5.09
CA GLU A 3 -26.03 14.47 -4.02
C GLU A 3 -25.48 13.57 -2.89
N GLU A 4 -26.12 12.43 -2.59
CA GLU A 4 -25.64 11.48 -1.57
C GLU A 4 -24.22 10.99 -1.89
N THR A 5 -23.96 10.61 -3.15
CA THR A 5 -22.67 10.04 -3.58
C THR A 5 -21.51 11.03 -3.44
N ALA A 6 -21.74 12.33 -3.65
CA ALA A 6 -20.73 13.38 -3.49
C ALA A 6 -20.39 13.62 -2.02
N THR A 7 -21.39 13.58 -1.15
CA THR A 7 -21.24 13.74 0.30
C THR A 7 -20.51 12.54 0.90
N GLU A 8 -20.93 11.32 0.57
CA GLU A 8 -20.23 10.09 0.97
C GLU A 8 -18.77 10.06 0.50
N ALA A 9 -18.49 10.46 -0.74
CA ALA A 9 -17.12 10.52 -1.26
C ALA A 9 -16.27 11.53 -0.48
N ARG A 10 -16.81 12.72 -0.17
CA ARG A 10 -16.12 13.74 0.65
C ARG A 10 -15.88 13.26 2.07
N VAL A 11 -16.85 12.62 2.71
CA VAL A 11 -16.73 12.03 4.05
C VAL A 11 -15.68 10.92 4.05
N ARG A 12 -15.74 9.97 3.10
CA ARG A 12 -14.76 8.89 2.96
C ARG A 12 -13.34 9.43 2.80
N VAL A 13 -13.13 10.41 1.92
CA VAL A 13 -11.81 11.08 1.74
C VAL A 13 -11.37 11.78 3.03
N LYS A 14 -12.25 12.47 3.75
CA LYS A 14 -11.94 13.16 5.01
C LYS A 14 -11.56 12.17 6.11
N VAL A 15 -12.33 11.10 6.30
CA VAL A 15 -12.08 10.04 7.30
C VAL A 15 -10.73 9.35 7.02
N THR A 16 -10.50 8.87 5.79
CA THR A 16 -9.22 8.24 5.42
C THR A 16 -8.05 9.20 5.64
N ARG A 17 -8.20 10.49 5.34
CA ARG A 17 -7.17 11.52 5.57
C ARG A 17 -6.90 11.77 7.05
N THR A 18 -7.91 11.68 7.93
CA THR A 18 -7.73 11.83 9.38
C THR A 18 -6.97 10.63 9.97
N PHE A 19 -7.35 9.40 9.63
CA PHE A 19 -6.63 8.17 10.04
C PHE A 19 -5.15 8.21 9.65
N VAL A 20 -4.83 8.66 8.43
CA VAL A 20 -3.43 8.75 7.96
C VAL A 20 -2.66 9.92 8.59
N ARG A 21 -3.32 11.04 8.90
CA ARG A 21 -2.63 12.25 9.39
C ARG A 21 -2.38 12.25 10.89
N ASN A 22 -3.34 11.77 11.69
CA ASN A 22 -3.27 11.77 13.15
C ASN A 22 -3.58 10.37 13.74
N PRO A 23 -2.87 9.29 13.32
CA PRO A 23 -3.19 7.92 13.72
C PRO A 23 -3.18 7.71 15.24
N LEU A 24 -2.27 8.35 15.98
CA LEU A 24 -2.23 8.25 17.45
C LEU A 24 -3.50 8.79 18.10
N ILE A 25 -4.01 9.96 17.67
CA ILE A 25 -5.22 10.56 18.25
C ILE A 25 -6.44 9.66 17.97
N VAL A 26 -6.55 9.15 16.73
CA VAL A 26 -7.61 8.21 16.37
C VAL A 26 -7.50 6.92 17.19
N GLY A 27 -6.30 6.35 17.30
CA GLY A 27 -6.03 5.17 18.11
C GLY A 27 -6.44 5.35 19.58
N THR A 28 -6.00 6.43 20.21
CA THR A 28 -6.37 6.76 21.61
C THR A 28 -7.89 6.88 21.78
N VAL A 29 -8.59 7.57 20.88
CA VAL A 29 -10.06 7.71 20.96
C VAL A 29 -10.75 6.34 20.82
N LEU A 30 -10.33 5.51 19.87
CA LEU A 30 -10.88 4.16 19.69
C LEU A 30 -10.66 3.28 20.92
N LEU A 31 -9.47 3.32 21.53
CA LEU A 31 -9.18 2.54 22.74
C LEU A 31 -9.90 3.07 23.98
N LEU A 32 -10.05 4.39 24.15
CA LEU A 32 -10.83 4.96 25.25
C LEU A 32 -12.31 4.59 25.15
N VAL A 33 -12.88 4.59 23.95
CA VAL A 33 -14.26 4.14 23.72
C VAL A 33 -14.38 2.64 23.98
N ALA A 34 -13.42 1.81 23.53
CA ALA A 34 -13.40 0.38 23.82
C ALA A 34 -13.33 0.10 25.33
N ILE A 35 -12.44 0.77 26.07
CA ILE A 35 -12.38 0.72 27.54
C ILE A 35 -13.73 1.08 28.16
N GLY A 36 -14.40 2.13 27.65
CA GLY A 36 -15.72 2.52 28.12
C GLY A 36 -16.77 1.41 27.99
N PHE A 37 -16.82 0.71 26.84
CA PHE A 37 -17.71 -0.45 26.67
C PHE A 37 -17.35 -1.61 27.59
N THR A 38 -16.06 -1.97 27.66
CA THR A 38 -15.56 -3.06 28.51
C THR A 38 -15.86 -2.83 30.00
N LEU A 39 -15.73 -1.60 30.49
CA LEU A 39 -16.05 -1.23 31.87
C LEU A 39 -17.55 -1.23 32.19
N VAL A 40 -18.41 -1.19 31.17
CA VAL A 40 -19.88 -1.30 31.31
C VAL A 40 -20.36 -2.76 31.19
N GLY A 41 -19.44 -3.70 30.95
CA GLY A 41 -19.73 -5.13 30.80
C GLY A 41 -19.95 -5.60 29.36
N ASP A 42 -19.55 -4.80 28.37
CA ASP A 42 -19.46 -5.22 26.95
C ASP A 42 -17.99 -5.32 26.53
N ASP A 43 -17.38 -6.44 26.88
CA ASP A 43 -15.95 -6.72 26.75
C ASP A 43 -15.57 -7.45 25.44
N LEU A 44 -16.51 -8.22 24.87
CA LEU A 44 -16.26 -9.06 23.68
C LEU A 44 -17.32 -8.98 22.57
N SER A 45 -18.29 -8.05 22.60
CA SER A 45 -19.14 -7.87 21.41
C SER A 45 -18.33 -7.36 20.22
N PHE A 46 -18.89 -7.55 19.01
CA PHE A 46 -18.21 -7.27 17.76
C PHE A 46 -17.67 -5.82 17.65
N PHE A 47 -18.39 -4.85 18.23
CA PHE A 47 -18.05 -3.44 18.06
C PHE A 47 -16.87 -3.00 18.96
N PRO A 48 -16.87 -3.19 20.29
CA PRO A 48 -15.69 -2.95 21.13
C PRO A 48 -14.46 -3.69 20.61
N PHE A 49 -14.59 -4.98 20.29
CA PHE A 49 -13.49 -5.78 19.73
C PHE A 49 -12.87 -5.15 18.47
N LEU A 50 -13.70 -4.69 17.53
CA LEU A 50 -13.24 -3.99 16.33
C LEU A 50 -12.53 -2.66 16.66
N LEU A 51 -12.99 -1.91 17.65
CA LEU A 51 -12.34 -0.68 18.11
C LEU A 51 -10.95 -0.97 18.71
N MET A 52 -10.80 -2.04 19.50
CA MET A 52 -9.50 -2.47 20.05
C MET A 52 -8.50 -2.79 18.93
N LEU A 53 -8.94 -3.56 17.93
CA LEU A 53 -8.09 -3.96 16.81
C LEU A 53 -7.64 -2.78 15.95
N ILE A 54 -8.57 -1.89 15.57
CA ILE A 54 -8.26 -0.71 14.75
C ILE A 54 -7.42 0.29 15.55
N GLY A 55 -7.71 0.46 16.84
CA GLY A 55 -6.94 1.30 17.76
C GLY A 55 -5.48 0.85 17.85
N GLY A 56 -5.26 -0.43 18.13
CA GLY A 56 -3.93 -1.04 18.14
C GLY A 56 -3.18 -0.91 16.81
N TRP A 57 -3.86 -1.20 15.68
CA TRP A 57 -3.28 -0.99 14.34
C TRP A 57 -2.85 0.47 14.12
N CYS A 58 -3.63 1.46 14.59
CA CYS A 58 -3.27 2.88 14.47
C CYS A 58 -1.98 3.22 15.22
N PHE A 59 -1.74 2.67 16.42
CA PHE A 59 -0.46 2.82 17.14
C PHE A 59 0.71 2.18 16.40
N GLY A 60 0.54 0.94 15.92
CA GLY A 60 1.55 0.27 15.09
C GLY A 60 1.90 1.07 13.83
N PHE A 61 0.88 1.54 13.10
CA PHE A 61 1.03 2.36 11.91
C PHE A 61 1.76 3.69 12.19
N ALA A 62 1.43 4.37 13.30
CA ALA A 62 2.11 5.59 13.71
C ALA A 62 3.60 5.35 13.99
N PHE A 63 3.92 4.29 14.75
CA PHE A 63 5.30 3.94 15.09
C PHE A 63 6.14 3.55 13.86
N VAL A 64 5.59 2.72 12.97
CA VAL A 64 6.30 2.31 11.74
C VAL A 64 6.61 3.53 10.88
N ASN A 65 5.65 4.43 10.66
CA ASN A 65 5.91 5.66 9.89
C ASN A 65 6.93 6.57 10.58
N ALA A 66 6.79 6.82 11.88
CA ALA A 66 7.71 7.66 12.64
C ALA A 66 9.16 7.14 12.56
N THR A 67 9.38 5.84 12.79
CA THR A 67 10.72 5.24 12.67
C THR A 67 11.26 5.20 11.24
N MET A 68 10.41 5.18 10.22
CA MET A 68 10.84 5.18 8.81
C MET A 68 11.26 6.57 8.35
N ASP A 69 10.59 7.63 8.84
CA ASP A 69 10.91 9.03 8.55
C ASP A 69 12.05 9.60 9.45
N MET A 70 12.54 8.85 10.45
CA MET A 70 13.64 9.26 11.33
C MET A 70 14.98 9.43 10.61
N VAL A 71 15.64 10.57 10.85
CA VAL A 71 17.00 10.88 10.38
C VAL A 71 17.92 11.06 11.61
N PRO A 72 19.09 10.38 11.68
CA PRO A 72 19.61 9.39 10.74
C PRO A 72 18.81 8.07 10.74
N ALA A 73 18.68 7.45 9.57
CA ALA A 73 17.92 6.20 9.38
C ALA A 73 18.38 5.02 10.26
N ARG A 74 19.63 5.04 10.73
CA ARG A 74 20.16 4.06 11.70
C ARG A 74 19.40 4.11 13.03
N ASN A 75 19.06 5.30 13.52
CA ASN A 75 18.38 5.47 14.80
C ASN A 75 16.95 4.91 14.72
N GLY A 76 16.24 5.23 13.62
CA GLY A 76 14.94 4.63 13.31
C GLY A 76 14.99 3.11 13.22
N ALA A 77 16.03 2.53 12.59
CA ALA A 77 16.18 1.08 12.52
C ALA A 77 16.47 0.42 13.88
N ILE A 78 17.35 1.00 14.71
CA ILE A 78 17.67 0.48 16.06
C ILE A 78 16.42 0.50 16.94
N LEU A 79 15.72 1.65 16.99
CA LEU A 79 14.49 1.80 17.78
C LEU A 79 13.41 0.80 17.33
N HIS A 80 13.27 0.60 16.02
CA HIS A 80 12.30 -0.33 15.45
C HIS A 80 12.60 -1.79 15.84
N VAL A 81 13.87 -2.21 15.80
CA VAL A 81 14.29 -3.55 16.28
C VAL A 81 14.05 -3.69 17.78
N ALA A 82 14.47 -2.71 18.59
CA ALA A 82 14.31 -2.76 20.03
C ALA A 82 12.84 -2.88 20.45
N VAL A 83 11.97 -2.05 19.88
CA VAL A 83 10.52 -2.10 20.17
C VAL A 83 9.87 -3.36 19.62
N ALA A 84 10.25 -3.86 18.43
CA ALA A 84 9.71 -5.13 17.92
C ALA A 84 10.03 -6.31 18.85
N VAL A 85 11.27 -6.39 19.35
CA VAL A 85 11.70 -7.43 20.29
C VAL A 85 11.03 -7.28 21.65
N VAL A 86 11.06 -6.09 22.26
CA VAL A 86 10.47 -5.83 23.58
C VAL A 86 8.96 -6.04 23.56
N LEU A 87 8.25 -5.51 22.56
CA LEU A 87 6.80 -5.65 22.47
C LEU A 87 6.41 -7.10 22.11
N GLY A 88 7.18 -7.78 21.25
CA GLY A 88 6.97 -9.20 20.96
C GLY A 88 7.15 -10.09 22.19
N ALA A 89 8.19 -9.85 22.98
CA ALA A 89 8.43 -10.54 24.25
C ALA A 89 7.35 -10.22 25.29
N LEU A 90 6.94 -8.96 25.41
CA LEU A 90 5.88 -8.53 26.33
C LEU A 90 4.53 -9.16 25.96
N VAL A 91 4.15 -9.18 24.68
CA VAL A 91 2.91 -9.82 24.23
C VAL A 91 2.97 -11.34 24.43
N ALA A 92 4.11 -11.99 24.17
CA ALA A 92 4.28 -13.42 24.47
C ALA A 92 4.12 -13.70 25.97
N PHE A 93 4.80 -12.93 26.83
CA PHE A 93 4.73 -13.05 28.28
C PHE A 93 3.31 -12.82 28.81
N VAL A 94 2.60 -11.78 28.36
CA VAL A 94 1.23 -11.48 28.79
C VAL A 94 0.23 -12.53 28.26
N ILE A 95 0.48 -13.16 27.11
CA ILE A 95 -0.36 -14.29 26.65
C ILE A 95 -0.14 -15.55 27.51
N GLU A 96 1.06 -15.76 28.04
CA GLU A 96 1.42 -16.97 28.79
C GLU A 96 1.15 -16.86 30.30
N PHE A 97 1.40 -15.69 30.90
CA PHE A 97 1.32 -15.43 32.35
C PHE A 97 0.30 -14.34 32.74
N GLY A 98 -0.45 -13.81 31.79
CA GLY A 98 -1.31 -12.64 32.02
C GLY A 98 -2.47 -12.86 32.98
N GLY A 99 -3.01 -14.09 33.08
CA GLY A 99 -4.07 -14.43 34.04
C GLY A 99 -3.60 -14.27 35.48
N ASP A 100 -2.66 -15.12 35.89
CA ASP A 100 -2.04 -15.13 37.21
C ASP A 100 -1.52 -13.74 37.66
N LEU A 101 -1.03 -12.93 36.72
CA LEU A 101 -0.50 -11.59 36.98
C LEU A 101 -1.58 -10.52 37.17
N LEU A 102 -2.78 -10.73 36.61
CA LEU A 102 -3.91 -9.79 36.66
C LEU A 102 -4.97 -10.18 37.69
N ASP A 103 -5.03 -11.44 38.11
CA ASP A 103 -5.97 -11.94 39.12
C ASP A 103 -6.00 -11.17 40.45
N PRO A 104 -4.89 -10.62 40.98
CA PRO A 104 -4.92 -9.80 42.20
C PRO A 104 -5.61 -8.44 42.04
N PHE A 105 -5.94 -8.00 40.81
CA PHE A 105 -6.44 -6.67 40.52
C PHE A 105 -7.98 -6.59 40.36
N PRO A 106 -8.60 -5.44 40.65
CA PRO A 106 -10.04 -5.23 40.42
C PRO A 106 -10.44 -5.46 38.95
N GLU A 107 -11.70 -5.88 38.74
CA GLU A 107 -12.27 -6.14 37.41
C GLU A 107 -12.09 -4.98 36.42
N SER A 108 -12.19 -3.73 36.88
CA SER A 108 -11.95 -2.55 36.05
C SER A 108 -10.51 -2.47 35.51
N VAL A 109 -9.52 -2.85 36.31
CA VAL A 109 -8.11 -2.91 35.91
C VAL A 109 -7.89 -4.08 34.94
N ARG A 110 -8.50 -5.24 35.22
CA ARG A 110 -8.45 -6.42 34.33
C ARG A 110 -9.07 -6.10 32.96
N GLY A 111 -10.22 -5.44 32.91
CA GLY A 111 -10.87 -5.02 31.66
C GLY A 111 -10.00 -4.06 30.84
N VAL A 112 -9.38 -3.05 31.47
CA VAL A 112 -8.42 -2.17 30.79
C VAL A 112 -7.21 -2.95 30.26
N ALA A 113 -6.68 -3.90 31.04
CA ALA A 113 -5.57 -4.74 30.62
C ALA A 113 -5.92 -5.61 29.40
N VAL A 114 -7.12 -6.22 29.37
CA VAL A 114 -7.63 -6.99 28.22
C VAL A 114 -7.73 -6.12 26.97
N VAL A 115 -8.28 -4.89 27.07
CA VAL A 115 -8.34 -3.95 25.93
C VAL A 115 -6.95 -3.63 25.39
N LEU A 116 -5.99 -3.35 26.28
CA LEU A 116 -4.62 -3.04 25.89
C LEU A 116 -3.90 -4.27 25.29
N GLN A 117 -4.15 -5.47 25.81
CA GLN A 117 -3.60 -6.72 25.28
C GLN A 117 -4.13 -7.03 23.87
N LEU A 118 -5.45 -6.92 23.66
CA LEU A 118 -6.07 -7.13 22.35
C LEU A 118 -5.63 -6.08 21.32
N ALA A 119 -5.43 -4.83 21.75
CA ALA A 119 -4.84 -3.78 20.92
C ALA A 119 -3.33 -3.98 20.65
N ALA A 120 -2.59 -4.55 21.59
CA ALA A 120 -1.16 -4.81 21.42
C ALA A 120 -0.88 -5.85 20.31
N VAL A 121 -1.77 -6.81 20.07
CA VAL A 121 -1.59 -7.83 19.01
C VAL A 121 -1.44 -7.22 17.61
N PRO A 122 -2.39 -6.43 17.05
CA PRO A 122 -2.23 -5.81 15.73
C PRO A 122 -1.15 -4.72 15.71
N ALA A 123 -0.90 -4.02 16.83
CA ALA A 123 0.23 -3.09 16.93
C ALA A 123 1.57 -3.81 16.72
N THR A 124 1.76 -4.92 17.43
CA THR A 124 2.94 -5.79 17.35
C THR A 124 3.08 -6.39 15.96
N GLY A 125 2.00 -6.96 15.41
CA GLY A 125 2.00 -7.51 14.05
C GLY A 125 2.42 -6.48 13.00
N TRP A 126 1.90 -5.26 13.08
CA TRP A 126 2.27 -4.19 12.15
C TRP A 126 3.74 -3.74 12.30
N ILE A 127 4.26 -3.69 13.52
CA ILE A 127 5.67 -3.39 13.79
C ILE A 127 6.58 -4.49 13.23
N TRP A 128 6.24 -5.77 13.42
CA TRP A 128 7.01 -6.89 12.86
C TRP A 128 6.96 -6.92 11.31
N LEU A 129 5.83 -6.56 10.69
CA LEU A 129 5.74 -6.37 9.23
C LEU A 129 6.62 -5.19 8.75
N GLY A 130 6.66 -4.09 9.51
CA GLY A 130 7.58 -2.97 9.26
C GLY A 130 9.05 -3.39 9.35
N LEU A 131 9.40 -4.24 10.33
CA LEU A 131 10.74 -4.77 10.50
C LEU A 131 11.12 -5.69 9.33
N LEU A 132 10.21 -6.59 8.93
CA LEU A 132 10.40 -7.47 7.78
C LEU A 132 10.67 -6.65 6.51
N SER A 133 9.92 -5.58 6.28
CA SER A 133 10.13 -4.65 5.16
C SER A 133 11.55 -4.07 5.15
N ARG A 134 12.03 -3.56 6.31
CA ARG A 134 13.42 -3.07 6.46
C ARG A 134 14.46 -4.15 6.15
N VAL A 135 14.24 -5.38 6.62
CA VAL A 135 15.14 -6.52 6.38
C VAL A 135 15.19 -6.87 4.89
N THR A 136 14.04 -6.96 4.21
CA THR A 136 13.99 -7.20 2.75
C THR A 136 14.66 -6.08 1.96
N ASP A 137 14.51 -4.82 2.36
CA ASP A 137 15.22 -3.69 1.73
C ASP A 137 16.74 -3.78 1.93
N LEU A 138 17.19 -4.24 3.09
CA LEU A 138 18.61 -4.39 3.41
C LEU A 138 19.25 -5.50 2.55
N PHE A 139 18.56 -6.64 2.39
CA PHE A 139 18.98 -7.69 1.45
C PHE A 139 18.95 -7.19 0.00
N ARG A 140 17.86 -6.53 -0.44
CA ARG A 140 17.75 -5.94 -1.79
C ARG A 140 18.89 -4.96 -2.08
N ARG A 141 19.29 -4.13 -1.12
CA ARG A 141 20.46 -3.23 -1.23
C ARG A 141 21.79 -4.00 -1.28
N ARG A 142 21.94 -5.09 -0.52
CA ARG A 142 23.15 -5.93 -0.53
C ARG A 142 23.33 -6.67 -1.86
N ASP A 143 22.24 -7.17 -2.44
CA ASP A 143 22.28 -7.83 -3.75
C ASP A 143 22.41 -6.84 -4.90
N ALA A 144 21.82 -5.64 -4.78
CA ALA A 144 22.03 -4.53 -5.72
C ALA A 144 23.47 -3.99 -5.72
N LYS A 145 24.28 -4.25 -4.68
CA LYS A 145 25.74 -3.97 -4.72
C LYS A 145 26.54 -5.03 -5.50
N LYS A 146 25.98 -6.23 -5.73
CA LYS A 146 26.65 -7.35 -6.42
C LYS A 146 26.28 -7.48 -7.90
N ARG A 147 25.27 -6.75 -8.35
CA ARG A 147 24.78 -6.74 -9.73
C ARG A 147 24.80 -5.30 -10.25
N PRO A 148 25.07 -5.05 -11.54
CA PRO A 148 24.86 -3.72 -12.09
C PRO A 148 23.42 -3.28 -11.83
N LEU A 149 23.25 -2.05 -11.35
CA LEU A 149 21.93 -1.50 -11.03
C LEU A 149 21.04 -1.52 -12.30
N PRO A 150 19.80 -2.02 -12.22
CA PRO A 150 18.90 -1.98 -13.36
C PRO A 150 18.66 -0.53 -13.79
N VAL A 151 18.93 -0.22 -15.05
CA VAL A 151 18.87 1.13 -15.59
C VAL A 151 17.40 1.54 -15.72
N THR A 152 17.04 2.70 -15.17
CA THR A 152 15.72 3.29 -15.41
C THR A 152 15.64 3.79 -16.85
N PRO A 153 14.56 3.50 -17.61
CA PRO A 153 14.40 3.97 -18.99
C PRO A 153 14.68 5.47 -19.10
N ALA A 154 15.54 5.85 -20.04
CA ALA A 154 15.92 7.24 -20.25
C ALA A 154 14.95 7.94 -21.21
N TRP A 155 14.89 9.27 -21.12
CA TRP A 155 14.30 10.08 -22.18
C TRP A 155 15.28 10.19 -23.34
N GLU A 156 14.93 9.57 -24.45
CA GLU A 156 15.59 9.76 -25.73
C GLU A 156 15.03 11.02 -26.42
N ARG A 157 15.79 11.57 -27.37
CA ARG A 157 15.24 12.54 -28.33
C ARG A 157 14.57 11.75 -29.45
N GLU A 158 13.38 12.17 -29.87
CA GLU A 158 12.73 11.51 -31.00
C GLU A 158 13.52 11.74 -32.30
N GLU A 159 13.55 10.73 -33.17
CA GLU A 159 14.26 10.76 -34.47
C GLU A 159 13.75 11.88 -35.40
N SER A 160 12.47 12.27 -35.26
CA SER A 160 11.85 13.45 -35.89
C SER A 160 12.50 14.78 -35.50
N GLY A 161 13.32 14.80 -34.44
CA GLY A 161 13.82 15.99 -33.78
C GLY A 161 12.81 16.68 -32.86
N ASP A 162 11.50 16.38 -33.01
CA ASP A 162 10.41 16.94 -32.23
C ASP A 162 10.17 16.13 -30.94
N GLY A 163 10.59 16.73 -29.83
CA GLY A 163 10.17 16.26 -28.52
C GLY A 163 11.08 15.22 -27.88
N SER A 164 10.51 14.47 -26.93
CA SER A 164 11.21 13.48 -26.09
C SER A 164 10.38 12.22 -25.99
N ILE A 165 11.03 11.07 -26.15
CA ILE A 165 10.41 9.75 -26.17
C ILE A 165 10.98 8.86 -25.05
N VAL A 166 10.14 8.05 -24.42
CA VAL A 166 10.56 7.00 -23.48
C VAL A 166 9.84 5.70 -23.81
N ARG A 167 10.60 4.60 -23.85
CA ARG A 167 10.10 3.25 -24.10
C ARG A 167 10.18 2.46 -22.79
N PHE A 168 9.07 1.85 -22.36
CA PHE A 168 9.01 1.11 -21.10
C PHE A 168 7.96 -0.01 -21.14
N PRO A 169 8.18 -1.11 -20.40
CA PRO A 169 7.16 -2.13 -20.19
C PRO A 169 6.05 -1.59 -19.27
N ALA A 170 4.80 -1.77 -19.65
CA ALA A 170 3.67 -1.52 -18.76
C ALA A 170 2.52 -2.49 -19.03
N ILE A 171 1.60 -2.54 -18.07
CA ILE A 171 0.32 -3.24 -18.20
C ILE A 171 -0.75 -2.15 -18.29
N GLU A 172 -1.61 -2.20 -19.30
CA GLU A 172 -2.80 -1.37 -19.31
C GLU A 172 -3.80 -1.91 -18.28
N LEU A 173 -3.99 -1.15 -17.20
CA LEU A 173 -4.82 -1.55 -16.07
C LEU A 173 -5.31 -0.33 -15.30
N ARG A 174 -6.63 -0.11 -15.32
CA ARG A 174 -7.28 0.90 -14.49
C ARG A 174 -7.13 0.55 -13.00
N MET A 175 -6.73 1.52 -12.19
CA MET A 175 -6.54 1.31 -10.76
C MET A 175 -7.80 0.80 -10.04
N ARG A 176 -8.99 1.23 -10.47
CA ARG A 176 -10.27 0.72 -9.96
C ARG A 176 -10.40 -0.79 -10.14
N THR A 177 -10.05 -1.30 -11.32
CA THR A 177 -10.07 -2.74 -11.65
C THR A 177 -9.05 -3.52 -10.82
N LEU A 178 -7.85 -2.98 -10.61
CA LEU A 178 -6.86 -3.59 -9.71
C LEU A 178 -7.35 -3.66 -8.26
N THR A 179 -7.92 -2.56 -7.74
CA THR A 179 -8.50 -2.54 -6.39
C THR A 179 -9.68 -3.51 -6.26
N GLN A 180 -10.59 -3.55 -7.22
CA GLN A 180 -11.72 -4.49 -7.25
C GLN A 180 -11.24 -5.94 -7.27
N ALA A 181 -10.24 -6.27 -8.08
CA ALA A 181 -9.65 -7.61 -8.13
C ALA A 181 -9.00 -8.00 -6.79
N ILE A 182 -8.23 -7.09 -6.16
CA ILE A 182 -7.64 -7.33 -4.84
C ILE A 182 -8.73 -7.57 -3.78
N VAL A 183 -9.76 -6.72 -3.72
CA VAL A 183 -10.86 -6.89 -2.76
C VAL A 183 -11.60 -8.21 -2.99
N ALA A 184 -11.94 -8.55 -4.23
CA ALA A 184 -12.61 -9.81 -4.56
C ALA A 184 -11.76 -11.02 -4.17
N ILE A 185 -10.45 -10.99 -4.45
CA ILE A 185 -9.51 -12.05 -4.05
C ILE A 185 -9.44 -12.17 -2.53
N VAL A 186 -9.30 -11.07 -1.79
CA VAL A 186 -9.23 -11.09 -0.31
C VAL A 186 -10.52 -11.65 0.28
N VAL A 187 -11.69 -11.28 -0.24
CA VAL A 187 -12.98 -11.82 0.22
C VAL A 187 -13.09 -13.32 -0.07
N VAL A 188 -12.85 -13.75 -1.32
CA VAL A 188 -13.01 -15.17 -1.71
C VAL A 188 -12.00 -16.07 -1.00
N VAL A 189 -10.73 -15.66 -0.94
CA VAL A 189 -9.66 -16.45 -0.29
C VAL A 189 -9.79 -16.41 1.23
N GLY A 190 -10.26 -15.29 1.80
CA GLY A 190 -10.59 -15.19 3.22
C GLY A 190 -11.74 -16.12 3.62
N LEU A 191 -12.84 -16.10 2.86
CA LEU A 191 -13.98 -17.01 3.09
C LEU A 191 -13.59 -18.48 2.91
N LEU A 192 -12.82 -18.81 1.87
CA LEU A 192 -12.28 -20.16 1.68
C LEU A 192 -11.37 -20.58 2.84
N GLY A 193 -10.55 -19.67 3.35
CA GLY A 193 -9.69 -19.93 4.50
C GLY A 193 -10.47 -20.17 5.79
N VAL A 194 -11.52 -19.38 6.04
CA VAL A 194 -12.44 -19.61 7.17
C VAL A 194 -13.15 -20.96 7.04
N ALA A 195 -13.69 -21.27 5.86
CA ALA A 195 -14.34 -22.56 5.61
C ALA A 195 -13.37 -23.75 5.79
N LEU A 196 -12.12 -23.61 5.36
CA LEU A 196 -11.08 -24.63 5.53
C LEU A 196 -10.68 -24.82 6.99
N LEU A 197 -10.58 -23.73 7.78
CA LEU A 197 -10.30 -23.81 9.22
C LEU A 197 -11.45 -24.51 9.96
N ILE A 198 -12.71 -24.20 9.63
CA ILE A 198 -13.88 -24.86 10.22
C ILE A 198 -13.94 -26.35 9.82
N ALA A 199 -13.69 -26.67 8.55
CA ALA A 199 -13.75 -28.05 8.06
C ALA A 199 -12.59 -28.94 8.54
N LEU A 200 -11.47 -28.34 8.95
CA LEU A 200 -10.26 -29.05 9.43
C LEU A 200 -9.99 -28.77 10.92
N ASP A 201 -11.01 -28.43 11.71
CA ASP A 201 -10.86 -27.98 13.11
C ASP A 201 -10.03 -28.98 13.96
N ASP A 202 -10.30 -30.28 13.85
CA ASP A 202 -9.52 -31.35 14.50
C ASP A 202 -8.01 -31.27 14.22
N ILE A 203 -7.63 -30.89 12.99
CA ILE A 203 -6.23 -30.74 12.58
C ILE A 203 -5.66 -29.41 13.10
N VAL A 204 -6.44 -28.33 13.03
CA VAL A 204 -6.07 -27.01 13.56
C VAL A 204 -5.79 -27.07 15.07
N MET A 205 -6.66 -27.76 15.83
CA MET A 205 -6.51 -27.95 17.27
C MET A 205 -5.28 -28.79 17.62
N ARG A 206 -4.95 -29.82 16.82
CA ARG A 206 -3.75 -30.66 17.03
C ARG A 206 -2.44 -29.96 16.64
N MET A 207 -2.43 -29.17 15.57
CA MET A 207 -1.24 -28.45 15.09
C MET A 207 -1.02 -27.12 15.81
N GLY A 208 -2.04 -26.62 16.51
CA GLY A 208 -2.06 -25.31 17.14
C GLY A 208 -2.30 -24.17 16.13
N PRO A 209 -3.01 -23.10 16.55
CA PRO A 209 -3.47 -22.05 15.64
C PRO A 209 -2.33 -21.30 14.93
N ARG A 210 -1.14 -21.21 15.56
CA ARG A 210 0.05 -20.57 14.96
C ARG A 210 0.53 -21.28 13.69
N ILE A 211 0.57 -22.62 13.69
CA ILE A 211 1.02 -23.40 12.53
C ILE A 211 -0.08 -23.42 11.46
N ALA A 212 -1.35 -23.54 11.87
CA ALA A 212 -2.48 -23.46 10.95
C ALA A 212 -2.49 -22.14 10.14
N LEU A 213 -2.28 -20.99 10.80
CA LEU A 213 -2.20 -19.68 10.12
C LEU A 213 -1.01 -19.58 9.15
N LEU A 214 0.16 -20.10 9.51
CA LEU A 214 1.33 -20.14 8.62
C LEU A 214 1.06 -20.99 7.38
N LEU A 215 0.51 -22.20 7.57
CA LEU A 215 0.13 -23.08 6.46
C LEU A 215 -0.95 -22.47 5.58
N LEU A 216 -1.96 -21.80 6.16
CA LEU A 216 -3.00 -21.11 5.40
C LEU A 216 -2.40 -20.01 4.50
N GLY A 217 -1.46 -19.22 5.03
CA GLY A 217 -0.73 -18.21 4.26
C GLY A 217 0.12 -18.80 3.12
N ILE A 218 0.76 -19.95 3.34
CA ILE A 218 1.60 -20.64 2.35
C ILE A 218 0.78 -21.39 1.30
N VAL A 219 -0.36 -22.00 1.68
CA VAL A 219 -1.16 -22.86 0.80
C VAL A 219 -2.21 -22.06 0.02
N LEU A 220 -2.79 -21.00 0.60
CA LEU A 220 -3.75 -20.14 -0.09
C LEU A 220 -3.11 -18.82 -0.55
N GLY A 221 -2.51 -18.07 0.38
CA GLY A 221 -2.01 -16.72 0.12
C GLY A 221 -0.91 -16.66 -0.95
N LEU A 222 0.12 -17.50 -0.82
CA LEU A 222 1.26 -17.50 -1.73
C LEU A 222 0.89 -17.94 -3.17
N PRO A 223 0.18 -19.06 -3.42
CA PRO A 223 -0.26 -19.43 -4.77
C PRO A 223 -1.14 -18.39 -5.43
N VAL A 224 -2.08 -17.78 -4.69
CA VAL A 224 -2.93 -16.70 -5.21
C VAL A 224 -2.11 -15.46 -5.58
N TYR A 225 -1.16 -15.05 -4.73
CA TYR A 225 -0.25 -13.94 -5.02
C TYR A 225 0.62 -14.23 -6.26
N LEU A 226 1.18 -15.43 -6.37
CA LEU A 226 1.99 -15.85 -7.52
C LEU A 226 1.16 -15.93 -8.80
N LEU A 227 -0.07 -16.43 -8.72
CA LEU A 227 -1.01 -16.53 -9.85
C LEU A 227 -1.40 -15.13 -10.35
N LEU A 228 -1.82 -14.23 -9.45
CA LEU A 228 -2.13 -12.84 -9.79
C LEU A 228 -0.93 -12.14 -10.42
N THR A 229 0.25 -12.28 -9.81
CA THR A 229 1.51 -11.72 -10.32
C THR A 229 1.85 -12.27 -11.71
N ALA A 230 1.65 -13.57 -11.94
CA ALA A 230 1.89 -14.20 -13.24
C ALA A 230 0.88 -13.73 -14.30
N ILE A 231 -0.41 -13.64 -13.97
CA ILE A 231 -1.47 -13.14 -14.87
C ILE A 231 -1.18 -11.69 -15.27
N LEU A 232 -0.88 -10.82 -14.30
CA LEU A 232 -0.55 -9.42 -14.56
C LEU A 232 0.72 -9.30 -15.41
N ARG A 233 1.80 -10.00 -15.05
CA ARG A 233 3.06 -9.96 -15.83
C ARG A 233 2.93 -10.54 -17.24
N ARG A 234 2.02 -11.50 -17.49
CA ARG A 234 1.70 -11.98 -18.85
C ARG A 234 1.05 -10.91 -19.73
N ARG A 235 0.38 -9.90 -19.15
CA ARG A 235 -0.20 -8.74 -19.86
C ARG A 235 0.78 -7.57 -20.03
N THR A 236 2.08 -7.79 -19.81
CA THR A 236 3.09 -6.74 -20.04
C THR A 236 3.23 -6.44 -21.53
N ALA A 237 2.85 -5.25 -21.95
CA ALA A 237 3.06 -4.72 -23.29
C ALA A 237 4.26 -3.76 -23.31
N GLN A 238 4.93 -3.65 -24.45
CA GLN A 238 5.86 -2.54 -24.66
C GLN A 238 5.06 -1.27 -24.94
N CYS A 239 5.25 -0.26 -24.09
CA CYS A 239 4.61 1.03 -24.19
C CYS A 239 5.64 2.09 -24.57
N THR A 240 5.21 3.12 -25.28
CA THR A 240 6.05 4.25 -25.64
C THR A 240 5.28 5.53 -25.38
N VAL A 241 5.89 6.49 -24.69
CA VAL A 241 5.31 7.82 -24.49
C VAL A 241 6.26 8.85 -25.09
N ALA A 242 5.74 9.67 -26.01
CA ALA A 242 6.43 10.79 -26.60
C ALA A 242 5.68 12.10 -26.30
N PHE A 243 6.42 13.10 -25.83
CA PHE A 243 5.94 14.48 -25.71
C PHE A 243 6.50 15.29 -26.89
N GLY A 244 5.65 15.61 -27.87
CA GLY A 244 5.96 16.49 -28.99
C GLY A 244 5.94 17.97 -28.58
N ASN A 245 5.82 18.85 -29.57
CA ASN A 245 5.71 20.29 -29.35
C ASN A 245 4.39 20.70 -28.69
N ASP A 246 3.27 20.16 -29.17
CA ASP A 246 1.90 20.51 -28.82
C ASP A 246 0.99 19.30 -28.53
N GLU A 247 1.55 18.08 -28.57
CA GLU A 247 0.82 16.81 -28.41
C GLU A 247 1.55 15.78 -27.54
N LEU A 248 0.75 14.90 -26.93
CA LEU A 248 1.16 13.70 -26.21
C LEU A 248 0.82 12.48 -27.07
N ARG A 249 1.84 11.71 -27.47
CA ARG A 249 1.70 10.44 -28.18
C ARG A 249 1.95 9.28 -27.22
N VAL A 250 0.99 8.38 -27.10
CA VAL A 250 1.05 7.17 -26.27
C VAL A 250 0.82 5.95 -27.16
N ARG A 251 1.83 5.10 -27.31
CA ARG A 251 1.71 3.81 -28.00
C ARG A 251 1.61 2.68 -26.98
N VAL A 252 0.62 1.81 -27.14
CA VAL A 252 0.37 0.62 -26.31
C VAL A 252 0.35 -0.59 -27.25
N GLY A 253 1.47 -1.32 -27.33
CA GLY A 253 1.62 -2.38 -28.34
C GLY A 253 1.51 -1.82 -29.76
N ALA A 254 0.43 -2.15 -30.47
CA ALA A 254 0.15 -1.69 -31.82
C ALA A 254 -0.68 -0.39 -31.87
N GLU A 255 -1.44 -0.06 -30.83
CA GLU A 255 -2.32 1.11 -30.81
C GLU A 255 -1.53 2.39 -30.51
N LEU A 256 -1.82 3.47 -31.24
CA LEU A 256 -1.23 4.79 -31.06
C LEU A 256 -2.33 5.81 -30.77
N HIS A 257 -2.27 6.42 -29.60
CA HIS A 257 -3.15 7.52 -29.21
C HIS A 257 -2.36 8.83 -29.28
N THR A 258 -2.84 9.78 -30.08
CA THR A 258 -2.30 11.13 -30.19
C THR A 258 -3.29 12.10 -29.55
N ILE A 259 -2.85 12.82 -28.52
CA ILE A 259 -3.69 13.68 -27.70
C ILE A 259 -3.07 15.09 -27.70
N PRO A 260 -3.68 16.07 -28.41
CA PRO A 260 -3.22 17.45 -28.35
C PRO A 260 -3.22 17.97 -26.91
N PHE A 261 -2.22 18.73 -26.47
CA PHE A 261 -2.18 19.32 -25.13
C PHE A 261 -3.39 20.24 -24.88
N ARG A 262 -3.93 20.87 -25.94
CA ARG A 262 -5.19 21.63 -25.88
C ARG A 262 -6.43 20.78 -25.54
N GLU A 263 -6.37 19.45 -25.68
CA GLU A 263 -7.45 18.50 -25.40
C GLU A 263 -7.10 17.55 -24.24
N LEU A 264 -5.94 17.73 -23.61
CA LEU A 264 -5.50 16.98 -22.43
C LEU A 264 -6.20 17.51 -21.17
N GLU A 265 -6.96 16.64 -20.51
CA GLU A 265 -7.69 16.94 -19.27
C GLU A 265 -6.87 16.56 -18.01
N LEU A 266 -6.17 15.43 -18.09
CA LEU A 266 -5.42 14.84 -16.98
C LEU A 266 -4.16 14.15 -17.50
N LEU A 267 -3.03 14.47 -16.90
CA LEU A 267 -1.80 13.65 -16.96
C LEU A 267 -1.32 13.41 -15.53
N ARG A 268 -1.28 12.15 -15.09
CA ARG A 268 -0.63 11.75 -13.84
C ARG A 268 0.61 10.92 -14.14
N TRP A 269 1.73 11.31 -13.54
CA TRP A 269 3.02 10.63 -13.67
C TRP A 269 3.55 10.24 -12.29
N ARG A 270 3.69 8.94 -12.03
CA ARG A 270 4.33 8.40 -10.80
C ARG A 270 5.57 7.61 -11.17
N THR A 271 6.72 8.03 -10.67
CA THR A 271 8.04 7.51 -11.11
C THR A 271 8.43 6.18 -10.47
N ARG A 272 8.07 5.95 -9.21
CA ARG A 272 8.60 4.85 -8.38
C ARG A 272 7.51 4.01 -7.71
N SER A 273 7.94 2.94 -7.03
CA SER A 273 7.12 1.90 -6.39
C SER A 273 6.45 0.95 -7.40
N ASP A 274 5.84 -0.13 -6.92
CA ASP A 274 5.02 -1.04 -7.72
C ASP A 274 3.84 -0.29 -8.38
N TYR A 275 3.50 0.89 -7.86
CA TYR A 275 2.53 1.83 -8.41
C TYR A 275 3.10 2.83 -9.43
N ALA A 276 4.34 2.70 -9.88
CA ALA A 276 4.90 3.52 -10.96
C ALA A 276 3.98 3.41 -12.19
N ARG A 277 3.43 4.54 -12.63
CA ARG A 277 2.31 4.56 -13.59
C ARG A 277 2.13 5.88 -14.29
N ILE A 278 1.42 5.82 -15.40
CA ILE A 278 0.98 6.95 -16.21
C ILE A 278 -0.54 6.85 -16.37
N GLU A 279 -1.27 7.90 -16.04
CA GLU A 279 -2.70 8.02 -16.34
C GLU A 279 -2.88 9.24 -17.26
N VAL A 280 -3.58 9.06 -18.38
CA VAL A 280 -3.75 10.09 -19.41
C VAL A 280 -5.22 10.14 -19.82
N ARG A 281 -5.81 11.33 -19.80
CA ARG A 281 -7.16 11.58 -20.32
C ARG A 281 -7.19 12.80 -21.21
N GLY A 282 -7.80 12.65 -22.38
CA GLY A 282 -7.98 13.73 -23.36
C GLY A 282 -8.25 13.18 -24.75
N ALA A 283 -8.85 13.99 -25.62
CA ALA A 283 -9.16 13.62 -27.01
C ALA A 283 -9.86 12.24 -27.18
N GLY A 284 -10.77 11.90 -26.26
CA GLY A 284 -11.48 10.61 -26.25
C GLY A 284 -10.71 9.41 -25.67
N ALA A 285 -9.42 9.55 -25.36
CA ALA A 285 -8.63 8.52 -24.69
C ALA A 285 -8.69 8.63 -23.15
N ASP A 286 -8.71 7.49 -22.45
CA ASP A 286 -8.70 7.37 -20.98
C ASP A 286 -7.81 6.17 -20.57
N LEU A 287 -6.50 6.38 -20.66
CA LEU A 287 -5.45 5.36 -20.54
C LEU A 287 -4.87 5.30 -19.12
N SER A 288 -4.55 4.09 -18.66
CA SER A 288 -3.93 3.85 -17.36
C SER A 288 -2.87 2.75 -17.48
N LEU A 289 -1.60 3.15 -17.56
CA LEU A 289 -0.46 2.28 -17.80
C LEU A 289 0.35 2.10 -16.52
N VAL A 290 0.42 0.89 -15.98
CA VAL A 290 1.17 0.55 -14.76
C VAL A 290 2.48 -0.13 -15.12
N ALA A 291 3.60 0.56 -14.88
CA ALA A 291 4.95 0.06 -15.11
C ALA A 291 5.46 -0.78 -13.93
N GLY A 292 5.18 -0.39 -12.68
CA GLY A 292 5.80 -1.00 -11.50
C GLY A 292 5.48 -2.49 -11.28
N ILE A 293 4.32 -2.98 -11.74
CA ILE A 293 3.92 -4.40 -11.67
C ILE A 293 4.35 -5.19 -12.93
N ALA A 294 4.64 -4.49 -14.03
CA ALA A 294 5.02 -5.09 -15.30
C ALA A 294 6.33 -5.88 -15.19
N LYS A 295 6.57 -6.79 -16.13
CA LYS A 295 7.83 -7.56 -16.18
C LYS A 295 8.93 -6.71 -16.86
N PRO A 296 9.94 -6.20 -16.14
CA PRO A 296 11.01 -5.45 -16.77
C PRO A 296 11.89 -6.35 -17.66
N PRO A 297 12.44 -5.82 -18.77
CA PRO A 297 13.56 -6.42 -19.47
C PRO A 297 14.75 -6.67 -18.54
N ARG A 298 15.60 -7.65 -18.88
CA ARG A 298 16.84 -7.90 -18.13
C ARG A 298 17.70 -6.64 -18.17
N GLY A 299 18.15 -6.18 -16.99
CA GLY A 299 18.99 -4.99 -16.86
C GLY A 299 18.23 -3.66 -16.76
N PHE A 300 16.90 -3.64 -16.83
CA PHE A 300 16.08 -2.43 -16.68
C PHE A 300 15.25 -2.44 -15.39
N SER A 301 14.98 -1.26 -14.84
CA SER A 301 14.04 -1.11 -13.73
C SER A 301 12.59 -1.04 -14.23
N ALA A 302 11.64 -1.27 -13.32
CA ALA A 302 10.21 -1.05 -13.57
C ALA A 302 9.79 0.40 -13.17
N GLU A 303 10.76 1.28 -12.95
CA GLU A 303 10.52 2.70 -12.64
C GLU A 303 10.36 3.50 -13.94
N LEU A 304 9.70 4.66 -13.84
CA LEU A 304 9.61 5.63 -14.91
C LEU A 304 10.57 6.81 -14.65
N PRO A 305 11.23 7.37 -15.68
CA PRO A 305 12.07 8.53 -15.50
C PRO A 305 11.27 9.74 -15.01
N PRO A 306 11.91 10.71 -14.33
CA PRO A 306 11.27 12.00 -14.05
C PRO A 306 10.90 12.70 -15.36
N LEU A 307 9.79 13.46 -15.37
CA LEU A 307 9.38 14.23 -16.54
C LEU A 307 10.45 15.27 -16.96
N PRO A 308 10.70 15.49 -18.26
CA PRO A 308 11.66 16.48 -18.71
C PRO A 308 11.19 17.90 -18.34
N ARG A 309 12.11 18.77 -17.90
CA ARG A 309 11.76 20.17 -17.52
C ARG A 309 11.00 20.93 -18.62
N ARG A 310 11.29 20.66 -19.90
CA ARG A 310 10.58 21.25 -21.06
C ARG A 310 9.10 20.85 -21.18
N VAL A 311 8.69 19.73 -20.59
CA VAL A 311 7.28 19.26 -20.61
C VAL A 311 6.43 20.06 -19.63
N TYR A 312 6.92 20.35 -18.42
CA TYR A 312 6.22 21.18 -17.43
C TYR A 312 5.75 22.50 -18.05
N ARG A 313 6.69 23.28 -18.61
CA ARG A 313 6.39 24.58 -19.23
C ARG A 313 5.42 24.45 -20.41
N ARG A 314 5.48 23.38 -21.20
CA ARG A 314 4.55 23.15 -22.33
C ARG A 314 3.13 22.86 -21.85
N LEU A 315 2.97 22.06 -20.80
CA LEU A 315 1.66 21.73 -20.23
C LEU A 315 1.06 22.94 -19.50
N GLU A 316 1.86 23.72 -18.78
CA GLU A 316 1.45 24.98 -18.16
C GLU A 316 0.98 26.00 -19.22
N LEU A 317 1.72 26.14 -20.33
CA LEU A 317 1.31 26.99 -21.47
C LEU A 317 0.05 26.50 -22.19
N ALA A 318 -0.24 25.19 -22.14
CA ALA A 318 -1.48 24.60 -22.64
C ALA A 318 -2.66 24.67 -21.64
N GLY A 319 -2.48 25.40 -20.54
CA GLY A 319 -3.52 25.67 -19.54
C GLY A 319 -3.77 24.52 -18.55
N LEU A 320 -2.80 23.63 -18.33
CA LEU A 320 -2.89 22.63 -17.25
C LEU A 320 -2.22 23.16 -15.96
N ALA A 321 -2.95 23.10 -14.86
CA ALA A 321 -2.44 23.37 -13.53
C ALA A 321 -1.63 22.17 -12.98
N LEU A 322 -0.51 22.47 -12.31
CA LEU A 322 0.36 21.48 -11.67
C LEU A 322 -0.05 21.22 -10.22
N GLU A 323 -0.67 20.07 -9.97
CA GLU A 323 -0.92 19.53 -8.63
C GLU A 323 0.26 18.65 -8.19
N LYS A 324 1.13 19.18 -7.31
CA LYS A 324 2.20 18.41 -6.65
C LYS A 324 1.71 17.70 -5.39
N ALA A 325 1.94 16.39 -5.31
CA ALA A 325 1.83 15.68 -4.03
C ALA A 325 2.99 16.03 -3.10
N ARG A 326 2.74 16.04 -1.78
CA ARG A 326 3.66 16.52 -0.71
C ARG A 326 5.02 15.77 -0.56
N ARG A 327 5.31 14.79 -1.43
CA ARG A 327 6.57 14.02 -1.49
C ARG A 327 7.21 14.00 -2.90
N ASP A 328 6.70 14.80 -3.86
CA ASP A 328 7.14 14.83 -5.28
C ASP A 328 7.14 13.47 -6.03
N GLU A 329 6.70 12.37 -5.41
CA GLU A 329 6.57 11.03 -6.04
C GLU A 329 5.52 10.97 -7.16
N VAL A 330 4.51 11.84 -7.09
CA VAL A 330 3.37 11.89 -8.02
C VAL A 330 3.20 13.32 -8.49
N ILE A 331 3.34 13.49 -9.80
CA ILE A 331 3.07 14.74 -10.52
C ILE A 331 1.70 14.57 -11.18
N THR A 332 0.76 15.47 -10.92
CA THR A 332 -0.52 15.50 -11.63
C THR A 332 -0.66 16.85 -12.32
N PHE A 333 -0.88 16.84 -13.63
CA PHE A 333 -1.35 17.99 -14.40
C PHE A 333 -2.83 17.80 -14.65
N ARG A 334 -3.61 18.86 -14.45
CA ARG A 334 -5.05 18.84 -14.64
C ARG A 334 -5.53 20.18 -15.20
N ARG A 335 -6.54 20.15 -16.07
CA ARG A 335 -7.33 21.34 -16.41
C ARG A 335 -8.48 21.56 -15.43
#